data_AF-A0A3N5MYF4-F1
#
_entry.id   AF-A0A3N5MYF4-F1
#
_cell.length_a   1.000
_cell.length_b   1.000
_cell.length_c   1.000
_cell.angle_alpha   90.00
_cell.angle_beta   90.00
_cell.angle_gamma   90.00
#
_symmetry.space_group_name_H-M   'P 1'
#
loop_
_entity.id
_entity.type
_entity.pdbx_description
1 polymer ?
#
loop_
_entity_poly.entity_id
_entity_poly.type
_entity_poly.pdbx_seq_one_letter_code
_entity_poly.pdbx_strand_id
1 'polypeptide(L)'
;MIEAAYAAEEAGHGAEHGGGAAGGLPNPMHQFEIKRLIPLELFGFDASFTNSALFMVIAASVITLFTMYAMRGRALVPTRLQSVAELSYEFVANMVRA
;
A
#
# COMPACT_ATOMS: atom_id res chain seq x y z
N MET A 1 -19.99 -32.53 -5.62
CA MET A 1 -20.97 -31.56 -6.16
C MET A 1 -21.30 -30.41 -5.20
N ILE A 2 -21.14 -30.55 -3.89
CA ILE A 2 -21.43 -29.44 -2.93
C ILE A 2 -20.28 -28.43 -2.82
N GLU A 3 -19.02 -28.84 -3.02
CA GLU A 3 -17.82 -27.97 -3.02
C GLU A 3 -17.81 -26.91 -4.14
N ALA A 4 -18.31 -27.25 -5.34
CA ALA A 4 -18.34 -26.33 -6.48
C ALA A 4 -19.37 -25.20 -6.31
N ALA A 5 -20.37 -25.39 -5.43
CA ALA A 5 -21.40 -24.39 -5.15
C ALA A 5 -20.90 -23.31 -4.17
N TYR A 6 -20.03 -23.67 -3.21
CA TYR A 6 -19.49 -22.71 -2.24
C TYR A 6 -18.45 -21.77 -2.87
N ALA A 7 -17.65 -22.27 -3.84
CA ALA A 7 -16.68 -21.46 -4.57
C ALA A 7 -17.32 -20.40 -5.49
N ALA A 8 -18.58 -20.57 -5.87
CA ALA A 8 -19.29 -19.65 -6.76
C ALA A 8 -19.93 -18.46 -6.00
N GLU A 9 -20.18 -18.60 -4.69
CA GLU A 9 -20.91 -17.59 -3.91
C GLU A 9 -20.03 -16.42 -3.45
N GLU A 10 -18.72 -16.63 -3.26
CA GLU A 10 -17.78 -15.54 -2.91
C GLU A 10 -17.31 -14.72 -4.13
N ALA A 11 -17.58 -15.18 -5.35
CA ALA A 11 -17.21 -14.50 -6.60
C ALA A 11 -18.07 -13.25 -6.91
N GLY A 12 -19.01 -12.88 -6.04
CA GLY A 12 -20.05 -11.90 -6.31
C GLY A 12 -20.19 -10.75 -5.31
N HIS A 13 -19.16 -10.38 -4.55
CA HIS A 13 -19.22 -9.23 -3.64
C HIS A 13 -18.01 -8.28 -3.72
N GLY A 14 -17.58 -8.00 -4.95
CA GLY A 14 -16.74 -6.83 -5.24
C GLY A 14 -17.61 -5.64 -5.67
N ALA A 15 -18.33 -5.05 -4.70
CA ALA A 15 -19.11 -3.82 -4.76
C ALA A 15 -19.24 -3.13 -6.14
N GLU A 16 -20.24 -3.52 -6.92
CA GLU A 16 -20.82 -2.65 -7.94
C GLU A 16 -21.64 -1.55 -7.26
N HIS A 17 -20.95 -0.52 -6.76
CA HIS A 17 -21.57 0.75 -6.38
C HIS A 17 -21.13 1.86 -7.34
N GLY A 18 -21.40 1.63 -8.62
CA GLY A 18 -21.41 2.64 -9.67
C GLY A 18 -22.79 3.30 -9.76
N GLY A 19 -23.14 4.13 -8.77
CA GLY A 19 -24.29 5.01 -8.87
C GLY A 19 -24.06 6.08 -9.94
N GLY A 20 -24.81 6.01 -11.04
CA GLY A 20 -24.73 7.00 -12.11
C GLY A 20 -25.30 8.36 -11.70
N ALA A 21 -24.70 9.42 -12.23
CA ALA A 21 -25.40 10.67 -12.48
C ALA A 21 -24.85 11.32 -13.76
N ALA A 22 -25.78 11.72 -14.60
CA ALA A 22 -25.59 12.37 -15.88
C ALA A 22 -24.80 13.69 -15.79
N GLY A 23 -23.99 13.96 -16.82
CA GLY A 23 -23.49 15.30 -17.14
C GLY A 23 -22.17 15.70 -16.48
N GLY A 24 -21.08 15.67 -17.26
CA GLY A 24 -19.91 16.58 -17.19
C GLY A 24 -19.12 16.79 -15.88
N LEU A 25 -19.55 16.24 -14.75
CA LEU A 25 -18.90 16.41 -13.46
C LEU A 25 -17.87 15.28 -13.25
N PRO A 26 -16.61 15.57 -12.92
CA PRO A 26 -15.62 14.55 -12.61
C PRO A 26 -16.13 13.67 -11.47
N ASN A 27 -16.21 12.36 -11.70
CA ASN A 27 -16.55 11.41 -10.65
C ASN A 27 -15.38 11.36 -9.63
N PRO A 28 -15.59 11.78 -8.36
CA PRO A 28 -14.54 11.83 -7.35
C PRO A 28 -14.16 10.45 -6.79
N MET A 29 -14.66 9.34 -7.35
CA MET A 29 -14.21 8.00 -6.98
C MET A 29 -13.19 7.41 -7.97
N HIS A 30 -13.08 7.98 -9.17
CA HIS A 30 -12.22 7.45 -10.23
C HIS A 30 -10.73 7.38 -9.82
N GLN A 31 -10.25 8.29 -8.98
CA GLN A 31 -8.87 8.30 -8.49
C GLN A 31 -8.55 7.22 -7.44
N PHE A 32 -9.56 6.55 -6.90
CA PHE A 32 -9.40 5.48 -5.91
C PHE A 32 -9.63 4.08 -6.52
N GLU A 33 -9.82 4.00 -7.83
CA GLU A 33 -10.01 2.72 -8.52
C GLU A 33 -8.76 1.85 -8.43
N ILE A 34 -8.96 0.62 -7.94
CA ILE A 34 -7.91 -0.39 -7.91
C ILE A 34 -7.86 -1.10 -9.26
N LYS A 35 -6.74 -0.93 -9.96
CA LYS A 35 -6.47 -1.54 -11.26
C LYS A 35 -5.50 -2.69 -11.09
N ARG A 36 -5.85 -3.88 -11.61
CA ARG A 36 -4.94 -5.01 -11.73
C ARG A 36 -3.90 -4.67 -12.81
N LEU A 37 -2.62 -4.71 -12.45
CA LEU A 37 -1.50 -4.46 -13.36
C LEU A 37 -0.93 -5.77 -13.89
N ILE A 38 -0.74 -6.74 -12.99
CA ILE A 38 -0.26 -8.08 -13.34
C ILE A 38 -1.25 -9.08 -12.72
N PRO A 39 -2.12 -9.72 -13.53
CA PRO A 39 -3.04 -10.72 -13.02
C PRO A 39 -2.24 -11.96 -12.59
N LEU A 40 -2.46 -12.40 -11.34
CA LEU A 40 -1.80 -13.57 -10.76
C LEU A 40 -2.84 -14.37 -10.00
N GLU A 41 -2.99 -15.64 -10.36
CA GLU A 41 -3.78 -16.59 -9.58
C GLU A 41 -2.83 -17.59 -8.92
N LEU A 42 -2.93 -17.72 -7.61
CA LEU A 42 -2.12 -18.63 -6.81
C LEU A 42 -3.05 -19.54 -6.02
N PHE A 43 -3.01 -20.85 -6.29
CA PHE A 43 -3.80 -21.85 -5.56
C PHE A 43 -5.32 -21.54 -5.51
N GLY A 44 -5.86 -20.88 -6.54
CA GLY A 44 -7.26 -20.47 -6.61
C GLY A 44 -7.57 -19.11 -5.96
N PHE A 45 -6.57 -18.40 -5.43
CA PHE A 45 -6.70 -17.05 -4.90
C PHE A 45 -6.24 -16.00 -5.92
N ASP A 46 -6.98 -14.90 -6.02
CA ASP A 46 -6.58 -13.71 -6.79
C ASP A 46 -5.49 -12.94 -6.04
N ALA A 47 -4.24 -13.21 -6.41
CA ALA A 47 -3.04 -12.55 -5.90
C ALA A 47 -2.52 -11.49 -6.88
N SER A 48 -3.39 -10.93 -7.72
CA SER A 48 -3.01 -9.96 -8.74
C SER A 48 -2.25 -8.78 -8.16
N PHE A 49 -1.17 -8.40 -8.84
CA PHE A 49 -0.44 -7.20 -8.51
C PHE A 49 -1.21 -5.97 -9.00
N THR A 50 -1.63 -5.11 -8.08
CA THR A 50 -2.46 -3.94 -8.35
C THR A 50 -1.68 -2.62 -8.24
N ASN A 51 -2.31 -1.51 -8.65
CA ASN A 51 -1.75 -0.18 -8.42
C ASN A 51 -1.46 0.12 -6.94
N SER A 52 -2.34 -0.30 -6.01
CA SER A 52 -2.09 -0.13 -4.58
C SER A 52 -0.92 -0.98 -4.10
N ALA A 53 -0.79 -2.22 -4.58
CA ALA A 53 0.37 -3.07 -4.30
C ALA A 53 1.68 -2.45 -4.79
N LEU A 54 1.69 -1.86 -5.98
CA LEU A 54 2.84 -1.13 -6.52
C LEU A 54 3.27 0.01 -5.60
N PHE A 55 2.34 0.86 -5.16
CA PHE A 55 2.67 1.96 -4.27
C PHE A 55 3.13 1.50 -2.87
N MET A 56 2.59 0.39 -2.36
CA MET A 56 3.10 -0.21 -1.12
C MET A 56 4.56 -0.66 -1.26
N VAL A 57 4.93 -1.30 -2.38
CA VAL A 57 6.32 -1.69 -2.66
C VAL A 57 7.22 -0.46 -2.80
N ILE A 58 6.77 0.58 -3.52
CA ILE A 58 7.51 1.84 -3.65
C ILE A 58 7.74 2.47 -2.27
N ALA A 59 6.69 2.59 -1.45
CA ALA A 59 6.79 3.18 -0.11
C ALA A 59 7.77 2.41 0.77
N ALA A 60 7.63 1.07 0.84
CA ALA A 60 8.54 0.22 1.62
C ALA A 60 9.99 0.35 1.14
N SER A 61 10.20 0.39 -0.18
CA SER A 61 11.53 0.55 -0.77
C SER A 61 12.14 1.90 -0.42
N VAL A 62 11.38 2.99 -0.56
CA VAL A 62 11.83 4.35 -0.23
C VAL A 62 12.19 4.46 1.25
N ILE A 63 11.33 3.98 2.15
CA ILE A 63 11.59 4.00 3.60
C ILE A 63 12.85 3.22 3.94
N THR A 64 13.00 2.01 3.38
CA THR A 64 14.16 1.14 3.62
C THR A 64 15.44 1.80 3.13
N LEU A 65 15.46 2.26 1.87
CA LEU A 65 16.63 2.88 1.26
C LEU A 65 17.01 4.19 1.95
N PHE A 66 16.02 5.02 2.29
CA PHE A 66 16.23 6.25 3.05
C PHE A 66 16.90 5.95 4.39
N THR A 67 16.36 4.98 5.14
CA THR A 67 16.89 4.63 6.47
C THR A 67 18.30 4.06 6.37
N MET A 68 18.53 3.13 5.43
CA MET A 68 19.88 2.57 5.20
C MET A 68 20.88 3.66 4.83
N TYR A 69 20.50 4.60 3.97
CA TYR A 69 21.37 5.68 3.54
C TYR A 69 21.64 6.70 4.65
N ALA A 70 20.60 7.14 5.37
CA ALA A 70 20.70 8.10 6.47
C ALA A 70 21.61 7.60 7.60
N MET A 71 21.59 6.30 7.89
CA MET A 71 22.37 5.68 8.99
C MET A 71 23.79 5.26 8.59
N ARG A 72 24.19 5.39 7.32
CA ARG A 72 25.48 4.90 6.81
C ARG A 72 26.71 5.65 7.38
N GLY A 73 26.57 6.94 7.68
CA GLY A 73 27.70 7.84 7.97
C GLY A 73 28.39 7.67 9.31
N ARG A 74 27.75 7.02 10.30
CA ARG A 74 28.24 6.83 11.70
C ARG A 74 29.05 8.02 12.26
N ALA A 75 28.65 9.24 11.93
CA ALA A 75 29.40 10.44 12.26
C ALA A 75 29.15 10.82 13.73
N LEU A 76 30.19 11.32 14.42
CA LEU A 76 30.06 11.86 15.77
C LEU A 76 29.15 13.10 15.81
N VAL A 77 29.15 13.89 14.73
CA VAL A 77 28.20 15.00 14.53
C VAL A 77 27.21 14.58 13.43
N PRO A 78 25.90 14.49 13.75
CA PRO A 78 24.91 14.02 12.79
C PRO A 78 24.83 14.89 11.55
N THR A 79 24.72 14.25 10.39
CA THR A 79 24.38 14.95 9.15
C THR A 79 22.88 15.23 9.08
N ARG A 80 22.46 16.11 8.16
CA ARG A 80 21.04 16.50 8.00
C ARG A 80 20.09 15.30 7.86
N LEU A 81 20.47 14.28 7.07
CA LEU A 81 19.62 13.11 6.85
C LEU A 81 19.60 12.17 8.06
N GLN A 82 20.74 12.01 8.74
CA GLN A 82 20.83 11.26 9.98
C GLN A 82 19.94 11.90 11.06
N SER A 83 19.96 13.24 11.21
CA SER A 83 19.09 13.94 12.16
C SER A 83 17.60 13.71 11.90
N VAL A 84 17.16 13.67 10.64
CA VAL A 84 15.75 13.37 10.30
C VAL A 84 15.38 11.95 10.72
N ALA A 85 16.26 10.98 10.46
CA ALA A 85 16.03 9.60 10.87
C ALA A 85 16.03 9.44 12.41
N GLU A 86 16.99 10.06 13.10
CA GLU A 86 17.08 10.05 14.56
C GLU A 86 15.86 10.70 15.22
N LEU A 87 15.44 11.88 14.75
CA LEU A 87 14.26 12.57 15.28
C LEU A 87 12.99 11.73 15.08
N SER A 88 12.84 11.10 13.91
CA SER A 88 11.69 10.23 13.62
C SER A 88 11.65 9.02 14.57
N TYR A 89 12.81 8.42 14.83
CA TYR A 89 12.93 7.30 15.76
C TYR A 89 12.65 7.73 17.21
N GLU A 90 13.26 8.82 17.68
CA GLU A 90 13.05 9.35 19.02
C GLU A 90 11.58 9.71 19.27
N PHE A 91 10.92 10.32 18.29
CA PHE A 91 9.49 10.62 18.36
C PHE A 91 8.65 9.36 18.65
N VAL A 92 8.86 8.28 17.89
CA VAL A 92 8.14 7.01 18.10
C VAL A 92 8.54 6.36 19.43
N ALA A 93 9.83 6.32 19.74
CA ALA A 93 10.34 5.70 20.96
C ALA A 93 9.82 6.39 22.23
N ASN A 94 9.64 7.71 22.19
CA ASN A 94 9.07 8.47 23.29
C ASN A 94 7.58 8.22 23.47
N MET A 95 6.82 8.01 22.39
CA MET A 95 5.41 7.62 22.50
C MET A 95 5.22 6.22 23.10
N VAL A 96 6.13 5.29 22.82
CA VAL A 96 6.04 3.90 23.32
C VAL A 96 6.54 3.77 24.77
N ARG A 97 7.45 4.66 25.21
CA ARG A 97 8.03 4.64 26.57
C ARG A 97 7.27 5.51 27.59
N ALA A 98 6.33 6.32 27.13
CA ALA A 98 5.42 7.10 27.97
C ALA A 98 4.38 6.19 28.64
#